data_AF-A0A392PYE5-F1
#
_entry.id   AF-A0A392PYE5-F1
#
_cell.length_a   1.000
_cell.length_b   1.000
_cell.length_c   1.000
_cell.angle_alpha   90.00
_cell.angle_beta   90.00
_cell.angle_gamma   90.00
#
_symmetry.space_group_name_H-M   'P 1'
#
loop_
_entity.id
_entity.type
_entity.pdbx_description
1 polymer ?
#
loop_
_entity_poly.entity_id
_entity_poly.type
_entity_poly.pdbx_seq_one_letter_code
_entity_poly.pdbx_strand_id
1 'polypeptide(L)'
;YTGVLGLFNCQGGGWCPVTRRNKSASEFSHLVTCYASPKDIEWCNGKTPMCIKGVNVFAVYFFKEKKLKLMKCSDKLEVSLEPFSFELMTVSPVRVFSKRLIQFAPIGLANMLNSGGAVQSLEFDDHESLVKIGVRGCGEMGVFASEKPVYCKIDGVAVKFDYEDKMVKVQISWPSSSTLSLVEFLF
;
A
#
# COMPACT_ATOMS: atom_id res chain seq x y z
N TYR A 1 6.64 4.70 5.89
CA TYR A 1 5.38 5.40 5.54
C TYR A 1 4.19 4.46 5.51
N THR A 2 4.40 3.20 5.16
CA THR A 2 3.38 2.14 5.12
C THR A 2 3.94 0.89 5.80
N GLY A 3 3.07 -0.04 6.18
CA GLY A 3 3.41 -1.43 6.46
C GLY A 3 2.85 -2.36 5.39
N VAL A 4 3.27 -3.61 5.41
CA VAL A 4 2.79 -4.64 4.47
C VAL A 4 2.44 -5.91 5.23
N LEU A 5 1.31 -6.53 4.86
CA LEU A 5 0.94 -7.87 5.26
C LEU A 5 0.88 -8.75 4.03
N GLY A 6 1.56 -9.89 4.07
CA GLY A 6 1.46 -10.91 3.05
C GLY A 6 0.67 -12.10 3.57
N LEU A 7 -0.39 -12.46 2.87
CA LEU A 7 -1.19 -13.65 3.15
C LEU A 7 -0.88 -14.68 2.06
N PHE A 8 -0.53 -15.91 2.45
CA PHE A 8 -0.11 -16.95 1.51
C PHE A 8 -0.76 -18.28 1.89
N ASN A 9 -1.43 -18.91 0.93
CA ASN A 9 -1.88 -20.30 1.07
C ASN A 9 -0.89 -21.22 0.32
N CYS A 10 0.03 -21.83 1.07
CA CYS A 10 1.09 -22.69 0.54
C CYS A 10 0.86 -24.19 0.81
N GLN A 11 -0.38 -24.60 1.08
CA GLN A 11 -0.71 -25.98 1.44
C GLN A 11 -0.41 -26.98 0.31
N GLY A 12 -0.14 -28.23 0.70
CA GLY A 12 0.05 -29.35 -0.23
C GLY A 12 1.42 -29.38 -0.92
N GLY A 13 2.29 -28.40 -0.72
CA GLY A 13 3.69 -28.45 -1.19
C GLY A 13 4.64 -28.95 -0.11
N GLY A 14 5.55 -29.87 -0.45
CA GLY A 14 6.59 -30.34 0.47
C GLY A 14 7.84 -30.86 -0.23
N TRP A 15 9.00 -30.70 0.41
CA TRP A 15 10.26 -31.26 -0.08
C TRP A 15 10.37 -32.74 0.31
N CYS A 16 10.56 -33.63 -0.66
CA CYS A 16 10.84 -35.04 -0.40
C CYS A 16 12.35 -35.29 -0.42
N PRO A 17 13.00 -35.56 0.74
CA PRO A 17 14.45 -35.71 0.82
C PRO A 17 14.97 -36.95 0.08
N VAL A 18 14.15 -38.02 0.02
CA VAL A 18 14.51 -39.27 -0.67
C VAL A 18 14.62 -39.05 -2.18
N THR A 19 13.60 -38.43 -2.78
CA THR A 19 13.59 -38.18 -4.23
C THR A 19 14.29 -36.87 -4.62
N ARG A 20 14.71 -36.06 -3.64
CA ARG A 20 15.25 -34.70 -3.80
C ARG A 20 14.42 -33.83 -4.75
N ARG A 21 13.10 -33.83 -4.54
CA ARG A 21 12.14 -33.10 -5.37
C ARG A 21 11.03 -32.52 -4.49
N ASN A 22 10.49 -31.38 -4.91
CA ASN A 22 9.22 -30.89 -4.40
C ASN A 22 8.11 -31.84 -4.86
N LYS A 23 7.31 -32.32 -3.92
CA LYS A 23 6.10 -33.09 -4.18
C LYS A 23 4.90 -32.23 -3.83
N SER A 24 3.85 -32.38 -4.62
CA SER A 24 2.54 -31.81 -4.33
C SER A 24 1.60 -32.94 -3.91
N ALA A 25 0.91 -32.74 -2.80
CA ALA A 25 -0.14 -33.59 -2.29
C ALA A 25 -1.44 -32.76 -2.30
N SER A 26 -2.08 -32.73 -3.47
CA SER A 26 -3.25 -31.90 -3.77
C SER A 26 -4.45 -32.20 -2.88
N GLU A 27 -4.52 -33.42 -2.34
CA GLU A 27 -5.53 -33.85 -1.38
C GLU A 27 -5.51 -33.06 -0.06
N PHE A 28 -4.42 -32.35 0.23
CA PHE A 28 -4.28 -31.47 1.40
C PHE A 28 -4.34 -29.98 1.05
N SER A 29 -4.57 -29.64 -0.22
CA SER A 29 -4.67 -28.27 -0.71
C SER A 29 -6.12 -27.80 -0.63
N HIS A 30 -6.44 -27.00 0.39
CA HIS A 30 -7.80 -26.51 0.63
C HIS A 30 -7.87 -24.99 0.70
N LEU A 31 -9.08 -24.45 0.61
CA LEU A 31 -9.35 -23.05 0.93
C LEU A 31 -8.95 -22.78 2.39
N VAL A 32 -8.15 -21.73 2.59
CA VAL A 32 -7.76 -21.28 3.93
C VAL A 32 -8.37 -19.91 4.20
N THR A 33 -9.11 -19.81 5.30
CA THR A 33 -9.65 -18.55 5.80
C THR A 33 -8.84 -18.08 7.00
N CYS A 34 -8.47 -16.81 7.00
CA CYS A 34 -7.75 -16.16 8.09
C CYS A 34 -8.34 -14.78 8.37
N TYR A 35 -7.91 -14.18 9.48
CA TYR A 35 -8.20 -12.79 9.78
C TYR A 35 -6.92 -11.96 9.68
N ALA A 36 -7.03 -10.77 9.10
CA ALA A 36 -5.96 -9.80 9.03
C ALA A 36 -6.42 -8.42 9.52
N SER A 37 -5.49 -7.67 10.08
CA SER A 37 -5.76 -6.38 10.67
C SER A 37 -4.51 -5.48 10.59
N PRO A 38 -4.66 -4.15 10.50
CA PRO A 38 -3.53 -3.22 10.61
C PRO A 38 -2.66 -3.43 11.86
N LYS A 39 -3.20 -4.01 12.93
CA LYS A 39 -2.46 -4.31 14.16
C LYS A 39 -1.43 -5.44 14.00
N ASP A 40 -1.57 -6.29 12.99
CA ASP A 40 -0.69 -7.44 12.76
C ASP A 40 0.64 -7.01 12.12
N ILE A 41 0.77 -5.73 11.77
CA ILE A 41 2.00 -5.11 11.30
C ILE A 41 2.87 -4.71 12.49
N GLU A 42 4.13 -5.09 12.44
CA GLU A 42 5.15 -4.71 13.41
C GLU A 42 5.64 -3.26 13.18
N TRP A 43 4.78 -2.26 13.43
CA TRP A 43 5.06 -0.85 13.12
C TRP A 43 6.35 -0.28 13.74
N CYS A 44 6.76 -0.80 14.89
CA CYS A 44 7.95 -0.36 15.62
C CYS A 44 9.22 -1.16 15.26
N ASN A 45 9.13 -2.15 14.37
CA ASN A 45 10.27 -2.98 13.98
C ASN A 45 10.99 -2.41 12.74
N GLY A 46 12.29 -2.71 12.63
CA GLY A 46 13.13 -2.30 11.50
C GLY A 46 13.96 -1.04 11.73
N LYS A 47 14.67 -0.60 10.68
CA LYS A 47 15.63 0.51 10.74
C LYS A 47 14.99 1.88 10.97
N THR A 48 13.74 2.03 10.55
CA THR A 48 12.98 3.28 10.61
C THR A 48 11.60 2.99 11.21
N PRO A 49 11.50 2.88 12.56
CA PRO A 49 10.24 2.59 13.23
C PRO A 49 9.21 3.69 12.96
N MET A 50 7.93 3.31 12.87
CA MET A 50 6.82 4.23 12.67
C MET A 50 5.93 4.28 13.91
N CYS A 51 5.77 5.47 14.47
CA CYS A 51 4.80 5.70 15.54
C CYS A 51 3.40 5.85 14.95
N ILE A 52 2.50 4.92 15.31
CA ILE A 52 1.07 4.99 14.93
C ILE A 52 0.19 5.55 16.06
N LYS A 53 0.78 6.16 17.09
CA LYS A 53 0.03 6.74 18.21
C LYS A 53 -0.86 7.88 17.71
N GLY A 54 -2.15 7.82 17.99
CA GLY A 54 -3.13 8.80 17.53
C GLY A 54 -3.67 8.56 16.11
N VAL A 55 -3.20 7.51 15.41
CA VAL A 55 -3.79 7.10 14.12
C VAL A 55 -5.07 6.30 14.38
N ASN A 56 -6.19 6.81 13.90
CA ASN A 56 -7.51 6.18 14.09
C ASN A 56 -7.90 5.24 12.95
N VAL A 57 -7.46 5.56 11.73
CA VAL A 57 -7.87 4.88 10.49
C VAL A 57 -6.63 4.62 9.64
N PHE A 58 -6.65 3.49 8.95
CA PHE A 58 -5.64 3.05 8.01
C PHE A 58 -6.30 2.82 6.65
N ALA A 59 -5.60 3.21 5.59
CA ALA A 59 -5.92 2.82 4.24
C ALA A 59 -5.23 1.48 3.94
N VAL A 60 -5.99 0.48 3.53
CA VAL A 60 -5.54 -0.89 3.24
C VAL A 60 -5.78 -1.17 1.77
N TYR A 61 -4.71 -1.27 1.00
CA TYR A 61 -4.73 -1.57 -0.43
C TYR A 61 -4.42 -3.05 -0.68
N PHE A 62 -5.30 -3.73 -1.40
CA PHE A 62 -5.18 -5.13 -1.79
C PHE A 62 -4.56 -5.21 -3.18
N PHE A 63 -3.39 -5.82 -3.29
CA PHE A 63 -2.62 -5.84 -4.52
C PHE A 63 -3.30 -6.62 -5.65
N LYS A 64 -3.77 -7.85 -5.40
CA LYS A 64 -4.40 -8.67 -6.45
C LYS A 64 -5.80 -8.18 -6.77
N GLU A 65 -6.59 -7.81 -5.76
CA GLU A 65 -7.93 -7.26 -5.99
C GLU A 65 -7.91 -5.84 -6.57
N LYS A 66 -6.81 -5.10 -6.41
CA LYS A 66 -6.66 -3.67 -6.76
C LYS A 66 -7.70 -2.77 -6.09
N LYS A 67 -8.08 -3.11 -4.85
CA LYS A 67 -9.10 -2.38 -4.08
C LYS A 67 -8.49 -1.71 -2.87
N LEU A 68 -9.17 -0.66 -2.41
CA LEU A 68 -8.82 0.09 -1.21
C LEU A 68 -9.94 -0.03 -0.17
N LYS A 69 -9.57 -0.26 1.09
CA LYS A 69 -10.49 -0.27 2.23
C LYS A 69 -9.96 0.59 3.36
N LEU A 70 -10.85 1.28 4.07
CA LEU A 70 -10.50 1.94 5.33
C LEU A 70 -10.77 1.00 6.50
N MET A 71 -9.80 0.89 7.41
CA MET A 71 -9.88 0.01 8.58
C MET A 71 -9.32 0.71 9.82
N LYS A 72 -9.91 0.47 10.98
CA LYS A 72 -9.32 0.80 12.27
C LYS A 72 -8.32 -0.28 12.69
N CYS A 73 -7.45 0.05 13.64
CA CYS A 73 -6.51 -0.91 14.22
C CYS A 73 -7.22 -2.10 14.91
N SER A 74 -8.42 -1.88 15.45
CA SER A 74 -9.23 -2.91 16.10
C SER A 74 -9.97 -3.83 15.13
N ASP A 75 -10.12 -3.42 13.87
CA ASP A 75 -10.93 -4.14 12.90
C ASP A 75 -10.24 -5.45 12.50
N LYS A 76 -11.03 -6.47 12.23
CA LYS A 76 -10.57 -7.74 11.68
C LYS A 76 -11.23 -7.93 10.33
N LEU A 77 -10.41 -8.16 9.31
CA LEU A 77 -10.87 -8.51 7.98
C LEU A 77 -10.71 -10.01 7.80
N GLU A 78 -11.79 -10.69 7.48
CA GLU A 78 -11.73 -12.08 7.02
C GLU A 78 -11.24 -12.13 5.57
N VAL A 79 -10.26 -12.99 5.30
CA VAL A 79 -9.71 -13.23 3.96
C VAL A 79 -9.63 -14.73 3.72
N SER A 80 -10.17 -15.16 2.59
CA SER A 80 -10.14 -16.56 2.14
C SER A 80 -9.25 -16.67 0.91
N LEU A 81 -8.28 -17.59 0.95
CA LEU A 81 -7.32 -17.83 -0.12
C LEU A 81 -7.44 -19.25 -0.65
N GLU A 82 -7.64 -19.36 -1.96
CA GLU A 82 -7.50 -20.62 -2.70
C GLU A 82 -6.09 -21.19 -2.56
N PRO A 83 -5.90 -22.51 -2.69
CA PRO A 83 -4.57 -23.13 -2.70
C PRO A 83 -3.62 -22.45 -3.69
N PHE A 84 -2.37 -22.26 -3.25
CA PHE A 84 -1.31 -21.61 -4.05
C PHE A 84 -1.60 -20.16 -4.45
N SER A 85 -2.58 -19.52 -3.80
CA SER A 85 -2.86 -18.10 -3.94
C SER A 85 -2.23 -17.30 -2.80
N PHE A 86 -2.15 -16.00 -3.02
CA PHE A 86 -1.67 -15.03 -2.05
C PHE A 86 -2.49 -13.76 -2.16
N GLU A 87 -2.35 -12.87 -1.19
CA GLU A 87 -2.72 -11.47 -1.30
C GLU A 87 -1.68 -10.63 -0.55
N LEU A 88 -1.34 -9.46 -1.09
CA LEU A 88 -0.49 -8.49 -0.42
C LEU A 88 -1.33 -7.27 -0.07
N MET A 89 -1.32 -6.92 1.21
CA MET A 89 -2.01 -5.74 1.72
C MET A 89 -0.99 -4.68 2.09
N THR A 90 -1.00 -3.56 1.36
CA THR A 90 -0.26 -2.36 1.75
C THR A 90 -1.13 -1.55 2.70
N VAL A 91 -0.65 -1.30 3.91
CA VAL A 91 -1.39 -0.60 4.95
C VAL A 91 -0.70 0.73 5.23
N SER A 92 -1.43 1.83 5.11
CA SER A 92 -0.91 3.15 5.38
C SER A 92 -1.74 3.85 6.46
N PRO A 93 -1.11 4.47 7.48
CA PRO A 93 -1.82 5.33 8.41
C PRO A 93 -2.42 6.51 7.65
N VAL A 94 -3.68 6.85 7.96
CA VAL A 94 -4.36 8.01 7.39
C VAL A 94 -4.03 9.25 8.22
N ARG A 95 -3.54 10.30 7.55
CA ARG A 95 -3.38 11.63 8.13
C ARG A 95 -4.55 12.52 7.74
N VAL A 96 -4.93 13.44 8.63
CA VAL A 96 -6.00 14.42 8.38
C VAL A 96 -5.38 15.83 8.35
N PHE A 97 -5.66 16.58 7.28
CA PHE A 97 -5.29 17.99 7.17
C PHE A 97 -6.11 18.84 8.13
N SER A 98 -5.45 19.71 8.90
CA SER A 98 -6.10 20.44 10.00
C SER A 98 -7.15 21.45 9.55
N LYS A 99 -6.99 22.09 8.39
CA LYS A 99 -7.89 23.16 7.92
C LYS A 99 -9.11 22.66 7.13
N ARG A 100 -8.92 21.66 6.27
CA ARG A 100 -9.94 21.17 5.33
C ARG A 100 -10.52 19.79 5.68
N LEU A 101 -10.05 19.17 6.77
CA LEU A 101 -10.44 17.82 7.20
C LEU A 101 -10.25 16.73 6.13
N ILE A 102 -9.33 16.97 5.19
CA ILE A 102 -9.02 16.04 4.11
C ILE A 102 -8.18 14.91 4.67
N GLN A 103 -8.58 13.68 4.38
CA GLN A 103 -7.88 12.48 4.77
C GLN A 103 -6.97 12.02 3.64
N PHE A 104 -5.73 11.65 3.97
CA PHE A 104 -4.74 11.25 3.00
C PHE A 104 -3.88 10.09 3.51
N ALA A 105 -3.55 9.15 2.63
CA ALA A 105 -2.57 8.11 2.93
C ALA A 105 -1.83 7.64 1.66
N PRO A 106 -0.49 7.55 1.67
CA PRO A 106 0.25 7.02 0.53
C PRO A 106 0.10 5.50 0.41
N ILE A 107 -0.06 4.98 -0.82
CA ILE A 107 0.04 3.52 -1.07
C ILE A 107 1.39 3.17 -1.72
N GLY A 108 1.90 4.05 -2.57
CA GLY A 108 3.15 3.85 -3.31
C GLY A 108 2.88 3.38 -4.74
N LEU A 109 3.79 2.58 -5.32
CA LEU A 109 3.60 2.02 -6.66
C LEU A 109 2.64 0.82 -6.61
N ALA A 110 1.35 1.08 -6.82
CA ALA A 110 0.26 0.12 -6.64
C ALA A 110 0.37 -1.12 -7.54
N ASN A 111 1.04 -0.99 -8.70
CA ASN A 111 1.32 -2.10 -9.61
C ASN A 111 2.58 -2.91 -9.25
N MET A 112 3.28 -2.58 -8.17
CA MET A 112 4.47 -3.29 -7.69
C MET A 112 4.17 -4.09 -6.40
N LEU A 113 4.76 -5.28 -6.27
CA LEU A 113 4.60 -6.11 -5.06
C LEU A 113 5.11 -5.43 -3.79
N ASN A 114 6.14 -4.58 -3.91
CA ASN A 114 6.70 -3.80 -2.82
C ASN A 114 6.14 -2.37 -2.75
N SER A 115 4.91 -2.14 -3.25
CA SER A 115 4.21 -0.85 -3.38
C SER A 115 4.76 0.29 -2.51
N GLY A 116 4.48 0.26 -1.20
CA GLY A 116 4.85 1.33 -0.28
C GLY A 116 6.35 1.49 -0.03
N GLY A 117 7.14 0.46 -0.34
CA GLY A 117 8.61 0.52 -0.33
C GLY A 117 9.18 1.46 -1.40
N ALA A 118 8.39 1.84 -2.42
CA ALA A 118 8.76 2.87 -3.36
C ALA A 118 8.73 4.29 -2.75
N VAL A 119 7.99 4.50 -1.65
CA VAL A 119 7.88 5.79 -0.98
C VAL A 119 9.12 6.04 -0.13
N GLN A 120 9.89 7.06 -0.49
CA GLN A 120 11.16 7.42 0.14
C GLN A 120 11.08 8.69 0.99
N SER A 121 10.14 9.58 0.69
CA SER A 121 9.82 10.75 1.53
C SER A 121 8.33 11.06 1.46
N LEU A 122 7.83 11.71 2.52
CA LEU A 122 6.45 12.15 2.62
C LEU A 122 6.41 13.42 3.48
N GLU A 123 5.93 14.51 2.89
CA GLU A 123 5.83 15.82 3.52
C GLU A 123 4.40 16.35 3.34
N PHE A 124 3.91 17.05 4.35
CA PHE A 124 2.60 17.66 4.36
C PHE A 124 2.74 19.14 4.71
N ASP A 125 2.16 19.99 3.88
CA ASP A 125 1.96 21.40 4.17
C ASP A 125 0.49 21.61 4.51
N ASP A 126 0.20 21.73 5.82
CA ASP A 126 -1.17 21.95 6.31
C ASP A 126 -1.71 23.35 5.98
N HIS A 127 -0.84 24.31 5.65
CA HIS A 127 -1.28 25.66 5.29
C HIS A 127 -1.84 25.70 3.87
N GLU A 128 -1.13 25.09 2.94
CA GLU A 128 -1.46 25.02 1.52
C GLU A 128 -2.30 23.79 1.14
N SER A 129 -2.53 22.85 2.07
CA SER A 129 -3.15 21.54 1.77
C SER A 129 -2.41 20.79 0.67
N LEU A 130 -1.07 20.81 0.74
CA LEU A 130 -0.17 20.20 -0.24
C LEU A 130 0.49 18.96 0.36
N VAL A 131 0.46 17.85 -0.37
CA VAL A 131 1.26 16.66 -0.07
C VAL A 131 2.41 16.58 -1.06
N LYS A 132 3.62 16.31 -0.59
CA LYS A 132 4.77 15.98 -1.42
C LYS A 132 5.29 14.59 -1.08
N ILE A 133 5.55 13.79 -2.11
CA ILE A 133 5.97 12.39 -1.97
C ILE A 133 7.17 12.14 -2.87
N GLY A 134 8.30 11.77 -2.28
CA GLY A 134 9.44 11.26 -3.03
C GLY A 134 9.26 9.79 -3.33
N VAL A 135 9.17 9.42 -4.61
CA VAL A 135 8.96 8.05 -5.07
C VAL A 135 10.17 7.56 -5.84
N ARG A 136 10.57 6.30 -5.60
CA ARG A 136 11.61 5.61 -6.35
C ARG A 136 11.00 4.54 -7.24
N GLY A 137 11.36 4.57 -8.52
CA GLY A 137 10.93 3.60 -9.53
C GLY A 137 9.95 4.22 -10.53
N CYS A 138 9.21 3.36 -11.23
CA CYS A 138 8.22 3.74 -12.23
C CYS A 138 6.99 2.84 -12.14
N GLY A 139 5.84 3.31 -12.60
CA GLY A 139 4.59 2.56 -12.62
C GLY A 139 3.40 3.40 -12.17
N GLU A 140 2.31 2.72 -11.87
CA GLU A 140 1.10 3.35 -11.35
C GLU A 140 1.27 3.63 -9.87
N MET A 141 1.40 4.90 -9.51
CA MET A 141 1.35 5.33 -8.13
C MET A 141 -0.10 5.48 -7.68
N GLY A 142 -0.42 4.90 -6.53
CA GLY A 142 -1.69 5.04 -5.85
C GLY A 142 -1.55 5.83 -4.54
N VAL A 143 -2.55 6.64 -4.24
CA VAL A 143 -2.76 7.22 -2.90
C VAL A 143 -4.25 7.19 -2.54
N PHE A 144 -4.54 7.07 -1.27
CA PHE A 144 -5.87 7.36 -0.74
C PHE A 144 -6.02 8.86 -0.50
N ALA A 145 -7.13 9.43 -0.96
CA ALA A 145 -7.54 10.78 -0.61
C ALA A 145 -9.06 10.82 -0.44
N SER A 146 -9.56 11.44 0.64
CA SER A 146 -11.02 11.57 0.84
C SER A 146 -11.68 12.49 -0.19
N GLU A 147 -10.92 13.45 -0.70
CA GLU A 147 -11.35 14.45 -1.68
C GLU A 147 -10.46 14.38 -2.93
N LYS A 148 -10.98 14.80 -4.07
CA LYS A 148 -10.22 14.86 -5.31
C LYS A 148 -9.19 16.00 -5.25
N PRO A 149 -7.90 15.76 -5.56
CA PRO A 149 -6.92 16.84 -5.70
C PRO A 149 -7.33 17.86 -6.77
N VAL A 150 -6.95 19.13 -6.56
CA VAL A 150 -7.11 20.19 -7.57
C VAL A 150 -6.15 19.95 -8.73
N TYR A 151 -4.91 19.61 -8.44
CA TYR A 151 -3.92 19.18 -9.43
C TYR A 151 -2.91 18.19 -8.85
N CYS A 152 -2.23 17.49 -9.75
CA CYS A 152 -1.05 16.69 -9.44
C CYS A 152 0.14 17.21 -10.26
N LYS A 153 1.34 17.23 -9.66
CA LYS A 153 2.59 17.48 -10.35
C LYS A 153 3.57 16.35 -10.13
N ILE A 154 4.41 16.09 -11.12
CA ILE A 154 5.60 15.25 -11.01
C ILE A 154 6.79 16.09 -11.40
N ASP A 155 7.76 16.24 -10.50
CA ASP A 155 8.97 17.04 -10.68
C ASP A 155 8.65 18.47 -11.15
N GLY A 156 7.60 19.07 -10.57
CA GLY A 156 7.12 20.41 -10.87
C GLY A 156 6.24 20.55 -12.13
N VAL A 157 6.09 19.49 -12.93
CA VAL A 157 5.28 19.48 -14.16
C VAL A 157 3.88 18.95 -13.86
N ALA A 158 2.84 19.70 -14.26
CA ALA A 158 1.46 19.26 -14.08
C ALA A 158 1.15 18.02 -14.92
N VAL A 159 0.51 17.02 -14.30
CA VAL A 159 0.15 15.75 -14.93
C VAL A 159 -1.33 15.44 -14.73
N LYS A 160 -1.87 14.64 -15.65
CA LYS A 160 -3.21 14.06 -15.48
C LYS A 160 -3.13 12.91 -14.46
N PHE A 161 -4.21 12.73 -13.74
CA PHE A 161 -4.39 11.64 -12.78
C PHE A 161 -5.86 11.20 -12.81
N ASP A 162 -6.08 9.95 -12.43
CA ASP A 162 -7.42 9.39 -12.24
C ASP A 162 -7.82 9.49 -10.77
N TYR A 163 -9.11 9.65 -10.52
CA TYR A 163 -9.67 9.64 -9.17
C TYR A 163 -10.98 8.86 -9.18
N GLU A 164 -10.94 7.69 -8.55
CA GLU A 164 -12.05 6.73 -8.50
C GLU A 164 -12.03 6.07 -7.12
N ASP A 165 -13.20 5.93 -6.49
CA ASP A 165 -13.36 5.28 -5.18
C ASP A 165 -12.38 5.78 -4.09
N LYS A 166 -12.14 7.09 -4.06
CA LYS A 166 -11.21 7.76 -3.13
C LYS A 166 -9.74 7.37 -3.31
N MET A 167 -9.41 6.79 -4.45
CA MET A 167 -8.05 6.45 -4.84
C MET A 167 -7.62 7.36 -5.99
N VAL A 168 -6.53 8.10 -5.79
CA VAL A 168 -5.87 8.83 -6.86
C VAL A 168 -4.81 7.91 -7.48
N LYS A 169 -4.81 7.81 -8.82
CA LYS A 169 -3.84 7.03 -9.59
C LYS A 169 -3.10 7.94 -10.55
N VAL A 170 -1.77 7.88 -10.56
CA VAL A 170 -0.93 8.67 -11.45
C VAL A 170 0.22 7.82 -11.99
N GLN A 171 0.55 7.97 -13.26
CA GLN A 171 1.65 7.24 -13.90
C GLN A 171 2.98 7.94 -13.65
N ILE A 172 3.90 7.23 -12.99
CA ILE A 172 5.28 7.65 -12.79
C ILE A 172 6.14 7.01 -13.88
N SER A 173 6.77 7.86 -14.70
CA SER A 173 7.73 7.42 -15.71
C SER A 173 9.09 7.16 -15.08
N TRP A 174 9.94 6.39 -15.77
CA TRP A 174 11.32 6.19 -15.31
C TRP A 174 12.02 7.55 -15.23
N PRO A 175 12.60 7.93 -14.08
CA PRO A 175 13.28 9.19 -13.97
C PRO A 175 14.49 9.18 -14.91
N SER A 176 14.71 10.28 -15.64
CA SER A 176 15.87 10.43 -16.52
C SER A 176 17.19 10.52 -15.75
N SER A 177 17.13 10.66 -14.43
CA SER A 177 18.23 10.70 -13.48
C SER A 177 18.07 9.66 -12.37
N SER A 178 19.14 9.38 -11.62
CA SER A 178 19.11 8.49 -10.44
C SER A 178 18.39 9.10 -9.22
N THR A 179 17.58 10.13 -9.42
CA THR A 179 16.88 10.88 -8.37
C THR A 179 15.48 10.32 -8.14
N LEU A 180 14.90 10.66 -6.99
CA LEU A 180 13.48 10.40 -6.72
C LEU A 180 12.61 11.24 -7.65
N SER A 181 11.46 10.71 -8.05
CA SER A 181 10.39 11.52 -8.62
C SER A 181 9.60 12.16 -7.50
N LEU A 182 9.50 13.49 -7.50
CA LEU A 182 8.74 14.25 -6.52
C LEU A 182 7.31 14.41 -7.02
N VAL A 183 6.38 13.71 -6.39
CA VAL A 183 4.95 13.77 -6.71
C VAL A 183 4.26 14.71 -5.72
N GLU A 184 3.52 15.67 -6.24
CA GLU A 184 2.81 16.67 -5.45
C GLU A 184 1.30 16.59 -5.70
N PHE A 185 0.50 16.67 -4.63
CA PHE A 185 -0.96 16.75 -4.69
C PHE A 185 -1.43 17.98 -3.91
N LEU A 186 -2.10 18.91 -4.59
CA LEU A 186 -2.75 20.06 -3.95
C LEU A 186 -4.24 19.80 -3.79
N PHE A 187 -4.81 20.14 -2.64
CA PHE A 187 -6.23 19.99 -2.33
C PHE A 187 -6.93 21.31 -1.98
#